data_AF-A0A2I1FK31-F1
#
_entry.id   AF-A0A2I1FK31-F1
#
_cell.length_a   1.000
_cell.length_b   1.000
_cell.length_c   1.000
_cell.angle_alpha   90.00
_cell.angle_beta   90.00
_cell.angle_gamma   90.00
#
_symmetry.space_group_name_H-M   'P 1'
#
loop_
_entity.id
_entity.type
_entity.pdbx_description
1 polymer ?
#
loop_
_entity_poly.entity_id
_entity_poly.type
_entity_poly.pdbx_seq_one_letter_code
_entity_poly.pdbx_strand_id
1 'polypeptide(L)'
;MEAHIDFLHKEEDLGLDDDDFEIIRKQKIIGRDFLKTSKEEFEHYGLEMGLAKRLSNFAKECKNKKLKAFSSYFSLSEVLAEYGLDSDGIDSILLFSLPTYEIQDSNKVFKHCMEEILGRLRSYETL
;
A
#
# COMPACT_ATOMS: atom_id res chain seq x y z
N MET A 1 -12.96 15.08 -9.99
CA MET A 1 -12.27 14.01 -10.74
C MET A 1 -12.85 12.69 -10.28
N GLU A 2 -13.69 12.08 -11.11
CA GLU A 2 -14.38 10.80 -10.85
C GLU A 2 -13.48 9.62 -11.24
N ALA A 3 -12.26 9.57 -10.72
CA ALA A 3 -11.22 8.64 -11.20
C ALA A 3 -11.63 7.15 -11.17
N HIS A 4 -12.61 6.77 -10.34
CA HIS A 4 -13.16 5.42 -10.32
C HIS A 4 -14.10 5.14 -11.51
N ILE A 5 -14.85 6.15 -11.98
CA ILE A 5 -15.72 6.02 -13.16
C ILE A 5 -14.86 5.92 -14.41
N ASP A 6 -13.82 6.76 -14.52
CA ASP A 6 -12.84 6.68 -15.61
C ASP A 6 -12.14 5.31 -15.65
N PHE A 7 -11.96 4.68 -14.49
CA PHE A 7 -11.41 3.33 -14.38
C PHE A 7 -12.41 2.29 -14.87
N LEU A 8 -13.66 2.31 -14.39
CA LEU A 8 -14.71 1.39 -14.83
C LEU A 8 -14.99 1.50 -16.33
N HIS A 9 -14.88 2.69 -16.90
CA HIS A 9 -15.07 2.92 -18.33
C HIS A 9 -14.00 2.24 -19.21
N LYS A 10 -12.85 1.87 -18.64
CA LYS A 10 -11.79 1.13 -19.36
C LYS A 10 -11.97 -0.39 -19.30
N GLU A 11 -12.84 -0.87 -18.43
CA GLU A 11 -13.09 -2.31 -18.23
C GLU A 11 -14.27 -2.73 -19.11
N GLU A 12 -13.96 -3.06 -20.37
CA GLU A 12 -14.95 -3.39 -21.40
C GLU A 12 -15.80 -4.64 -21.06
N ASP A 13 -15.30 -5.52 -20.20
CA ASP A 13 -15.99 -6.74 -19.76
C ASP A 13 -17.15 -6.47 -18.78
N LEU A 14 -17.24 -5.25 -18.24
CA LEU A 14 -18.30 -4.85 -17.32
C LEU A 14 -19.62 -4.55 -18.03
N GLY A 15 -19.60 -4.25 -19.33
CA GLY A 15 -20.80 -4.00 -20.14
C GLY A 15 -21.72 -2.94 -19.54
N LEU A 16 -21.13 -1.87 -19.00
CA LEU A 16 -21.83 -0.71 -18.46
C LEU A 16 -22.21 0.23 -19.60
N ASP A 17 -23.41 0.79 -19.55
CA ASP A 17 -23.83 1.88 -20.42
C ASP A 17 -23.86 3.24 -19.70
N ASP A 18 -24.21 4.30 -20.43
CA ASP A 18 -24.25 5.66 -19.88
C ASP A 18 -25.27 5.80 -18.72
N ASP A 19 -26.39 5.07 -18.77
CA ASP A 19 -27.43 5.12 -17.73
C ASP A 19 -26.93 4.48 -16.42
N ASP A 20 -26.18 3.37 -16.53
CA ASP A 20 -25.52 2.73 -15.40
C ASP A 20 -24.52 3.68 -14.72
N PHE A 21 -23.73 4.41 -15.50
CA PHE A 21 -22.79 5.40 -14.97
C PHE A 21 -23.51 6.56 -14.27
N GLU A 22 -24.65 7.02 -14.80
CA GLU A 22 -25.47 8.04 -14.15
C GLU A 22 -26.00 7.57 -12.78
N ILE A 23 -26.40 6.31 -12.65
CA ILE A 23 -26.80 5.73 -11.36
C ILE A 23 -25.63 5.79 -10.36
N ILE A 24 -24.43 5.36 -10.78
CA ILE A 24 -23.23 5.37 -9.93
C ILE A 24 -22.86 6.80 -9.49
N ARG A 25 -22.91 7.77 -10.42
CA ARG A 25 -22.67 9.20 -10.12
C ARG A 25 -23.66 9.75 -9.10
N LYS A 26 -24.95 9.42 -9.27
CA LYS A 26 -26.03 9.88 -8.38
C LYS A 26 -25.84 9.39 -6.95
N GLN A 27 -25.34 8.16 -6.79
CA GLN A 27 -25.03 7.60 -5.48
C GLN A 27 -23.72 8.13 -4.87
N LYS A 28 -22.92 8.90 -5.64
CA LYS A 28 -21.63 9.47 -5.23
C LYS A 28 -20.66 8.43 -4.68
N ILE A 29 -20.69 7.23 -5.26
CA ILE A 29 -19.82 6.13 -4.84
C ILE A 29 -18.39 6.49 -5.23
N ILE A 30 -17.51 6.59 -4.25
CA ILE A 30 -16.07 6.72 -4.48
C ILE A 30 -15.42 5.34 -4.56
N GLY A 31 -14.23 5.25 -5.17
CA GLY A 31 -13.57 3.95 -5.42
C GLY A 31 -13.38 3.08 -4.18
N ARG A 32 -13.17 3.67 -2.98
CA ARG A 32 -13.07 2.89 -1.73
C ARG A 32 -14.41 2.26 -1.33
N ASP A 33 -15.50 2.98 -1.54
CA ASP A 33 -16.85 2.53 -1.20
C ASP A 33 -17.32 1.50 -2.20
N PHE A 34 -17.05 1.70 -3.50
CA PHE A 34 -17.28 0.73 -4.58
C PHE A 34 -16.74 -0.66 -4.23
N LEU A 35 -15.51 -0.72 -3.71
CA LEU A 35 -14.87 -1.99 -3.34
C LEU A 35 -15.60 -2.71 -2.20
N LYS A 36 -16.39 -2.01 -1.40
CA LYS A 36 -17.17 -2.57 -0.28
C LYS A 36 -18.62 -2.82 -0.63
N THR A 37 -19.13 -2.22 -1.70
CA THR A 37 -20.53 -2.31 -2.11
C THR A 37 -20.92 -3.75 -2.42
N SER A 38 -22.05 -4.19 -1.86
CA SER A 38 -22.62 -5.52 -2.09
C SER A 38 -23.50 -5.57 -3.34
N LYS A 39 -23.84 -6.78 -3.79
CA LYS A 39 -24.78 -6.97 -4.91
C LYS A 39 -26.15 -6.35 -4.58
N GLU A 40 -26.61 -6.55 -3.36
CA GLU A 40 -27.90 -6.07 -2.88
C GLU A 40 -27.95 -4.54 -2.80
N GLU A 41 -26.84 -3.90 -2.42
CA GLU A 41 -26.72 -2.44 -2.45
C GLU A 41 -26.77 -1.90 -3.88
N PHE A 42 -26.06 -2.53 -4.82
CA PHE A 42 -26.13 -2.16 -6.24
C PHE A 42 -27.55 -2.33 -6.82
N GLU A 43 -28.26 -3.40 -6.47
CA GLU A 43 -29.67 -3.58 -6.84
C GLU A 43 -30.56 -2.49 -6.24
N HIS A 44 -30.31 -2.10 -4.97
CA HIS A 44 -31.06 -1.02 -4.33
C HIS A 44 -30.82 0.34 -5.00
N TYR A 45 -29.66 0.56 -5.61
CA TYR A 45 -29.36 1.76 -6.37
C TYR A 45 -30.08 1.83 -7.73
N GLY A 46 -30.68 0.72 -8.16
CA GLY A 46 -31.46 0.63 -9.40
C GLY A 46 -30.73 -0.10 -10.53
N LEU A 47 -29.60 -0.75 -10.26
CA LEU A 47 -28.90 -1.56 -11.27
C LEU A 47 -29.57 -2.92 -11.44
N GLU A 48 -29.58 -3.42 -12.68
CA GLU A 48 -30.12 -4.75 -12.96
C GLU A 48 -29.33 -5.85 -12.23
N MET A 49 -30.03 -6.92 -11.86
CA MET A 49 -29.47 -8.05 -11.10
C MET A 49 -28.18 -8.62 -11.72
N GLY A 50 -28.11 -8.69 -13.06
CA GLY A 50 -26.95 -9.18 -13.79
C GLY A 50 -25.73 -8.27 -13.62
N LEU A 51 -25.94 -6.96 -13.78
CA LEU A 51 -24.90 -5.94 -13.66
C LEU A 51 -24.43 -5.79 -12.21
N ALA A 52 -25.36 -5.74 -11.26
CA ALA A 52 -25.06 -5.70 -9.82
C ALA A 52 -24.17 -6.88 -9.38
N LYS A 53 -24.47 -8.09 -9.89
CA LYS A 53 -23.65 -9.27 -9.66
C LYS A 53 -22.25 -9.14 -10.28
N ARG A 54 -22.17 -8.61 -11.51
CA ARG A 54 -20.90 -8.41 -12.23
C ARG A 54 -20.00 -7.41 -11.50
N LEU A 55 -20.53 -6.25 -11.12
CA LEU A 55 -19.80 -5.23 -10.36
C LEU A 55 -19.34 -5.74 -8.99
N SER A 56 -20.20 -6.43 -8.24
CA SER A 56 -19.80 -7.00 -6.94
C SER A 56 -18.67 -8.04 -7.07
N ASN A 57 -18.70 -8.86 -8.13
CA ASN A 57 -17.62 -9.81 -8.40
C ASN A 57 -16.33 -9.11 -8.83
N PHE A 58 -16.42 -8.11 -9.70
CA PHE A 58 -15.28 -7.31 -10.13
C PHE A 58 -14.62 -6.57 -8.96
N ALA A 59 -15.41 -6.00 -8.04
CA ALA A 59 -14.90 -5.39 -6.81
C ALA A 59 -14.11 -6.38 -5.94
N LYS A 60 -14.55 -7.64 -5.83
CA LYS A 60 -13.82 -8.71 -5.14
C LYS A 60 -12.53 -9.08 -5.88
N GLU A 61 -12.58 -9.16 -7.20
CA GLU A 61 -11.40 -9.43 -8.03
C GLU A 61 -10.35 -8.33 -7.88
N CYS A 62 -10.75 -7.05 -7.86
CA CYS A 62 -9.87 -5.92 -7.60
C CYS A 62 -9.15 -6.04 -6.24
N LYS A 63 -9.86 -6.46 -5.19
CA LYS A 63 -9.26 -6.72 -3.87
C LYS A 63 -8.23 -7.85 -3.93
N ASN A 64 -8.54 -8.94 -4.64
CA ASN A 64 -7.63 -10.07 -4.79
C ASN A 64 -6.41 -9.74 -5.64
N LYS A 65 -6.59 -9.01 -6.76
CA LYS A 65 -5.48 -8.51 -7.59
C LYS A 65 -4.58 -7.57 -6.82
N LYS A 66 -5.13 -6.70 -5.97
CA LYS A 66 -4.32 -5.86 -5.07
C LYS A 66 -3.46 -6.72 -4.14
N LEU A 67 -4.05 -7.72 -3.48
CA LEU A 67 -3.28 -8.64 -2.64
C LEU A 67 -2.21 -9.40 -3.43
N LYS A 68 -2.52 -9.82 -4.66
CA LYS A 68 -1.58 -10.49 -5.55
C LYS A 68 -0.45 -9.58 -6.02
N ALA A 69 -0.74 -8.31 -6.32
CA ALA A 69 0.26 -7.31 -6.68
C ALA A 69 1.22 -7.06 -5.52
N PHE A 70 0.71 -6.98 -4.28
CA PHE A 70 1.53 -6.86 -3.08
C PHE A 70 2.30 -8.14 -2.74
N SER A 71 1.80 -9.33 -3.10
CA SER A 71 2.55 -10.58 -2.99
C SER A 71 3.48 -10.84 -4.18
N SER A 72 3.32 -10.12 -5.29
CA SER A 72 4.19 -10.18 -6.48
C SER A 72 5.22 -9.07 -6.50
N TYR A 73 5.15 -8.10 -5.59
CA TYR A 73 6.36 -7.49 -5.09
C TYR A 73 7.09 -8.64 -4.43
N PHE A 74 8.07 -9.16 -5.16
CA PHE A 74 9.07 -10.11 -4.72
C PHE A 74 9.10 -10.26 -3.19
N SER A 75 9.00 -11.49 -2.70
CA SER A 75 9.34 -11.79 -1.31
C SER A 75 10.65 -11.09 -0.96
N LEU A 76 10.84 -10.69 0.30
CA LEU A 76 12.06 -10.01 0.70
C LEU A 76 13.31 -10.77 0.22
N SER A 77 13.28 -12.11 0.23
CA SER A 77 14.31 -12.98 -0.35
C SER A 77 14.51 -12.81 -1.85
N GLU A 78 13.45 -12.69 -2.64
CA GLU A 78 13.54 -12.46 -4.09
C GLU A 78 14.06 -11.05 -4.41
N VAL A 79 13.65 -10.03 -3.63
CA VAL A 79 14.22 -8.68 -3.75
C VAL A 79 15.72 -8.74 -3.44
N LEU A 80 16.10 -9.36 -2.33
CA LEU A 80 17.50 -9.48 -1.92
C LEU A 80 18.34 -10.25 -2.95
N ALA A 81 17.81 -11.31 -3.54
CA ALA A 81 18.49 -12.08 -4.59
C ALA A 81 18.78 -11.23 -5.84
N GLU A 82 17.90 -10.30 -6.23
CA GLU A 82 18.14 -9.36 -7.34
C GLU A 82 19.36 -8.46 -7.07
N TYR A 83 19.63 -8.14 -5.81
CA TYR A 83 20.82 -7.38 -5.37
C TYR A 83 22.02 -8.27 -5.01
N GLY A 84 21.96 -9.58 -5.27
CA GLY A 84 23.04 -10.53 -4.94
C GLY A 84 23.18 -10.82 -3.44
N LEU A 85 22.10 -10.65 -2.69
CA LEU A 85 22.01 -10.86 -1.24
C LEU A 85 21.24 -12.15 -0.91
N ASP A 86 21.50 -13.22 -1.68
CA ASP A 86 20.82 -14.51 -1.62
C ASP A 86 21.40 -15.49 -0.58
N SER A 87 22.45 -15.09 0.15
CA SER A 87 23.07 -15.90 1.20
C SER A 87 22.61 -15.51 2.61
N ASP A 88 22.53 -16.49 3.51
CA ASP A 88 22.09 -16.33 4.92
C ASP A 88 22.93 -15.35 5.76
N GLY A 89 23.99 -14.75 5.19
CA GLY A 89 24.88 -13.81 5.84
C GLY A 89 24.55 -12.36 5.50
N ILE A 90 24.24 -11.57 6.53
CA ILE A 90 24.19 -10.10 6.45
C ILE A 90 25.51 -9.45 6.02
N ASP A 91 26.59 -10.24 5.92
CA ASP A 91 27.94 -9.82 5.58
C ASP A 91 28.08 -9.28 4.14
N SER A 92 27.16 -9.65 3.24
CA SER A 92 27.10 -9.16 1.86
C SER A 92 26.28 -7.87 1.70
N ILE A 93 25.47 -7.50 2.71
CA ILE A 93 24.80 -6.21 2.74
C ILE A 93 25.91 -5.18 2.85
N LEU A 94 26.15 -4.43 1.77
CA LEU A 94 26.98 -3.23 1.84
C LEU A 94 26.35 -2.32 2.89
N LEU A 95 26.90 -2.35 4.12
CA LEU A 95 26.76 -1.28 5.08
C LEU A 95 27.08 -0.03 4.27
N PHE A 96 26.06 0.81 4.04
CA PHE A 96 26.23 2.06 3.32
C PHE A 96 27.54 2.67 3.78
N SER A 97 28.44 2.95 2.85
CA SER A 97 29.66 3.69 3.17
C SER A 97 29.19 5.11 3.43
N LEU A 98 28.65 5.33 4.63
CA LEU A 98 28.17 6.62 5.06
C LEU A 98 29.40 7.52 5.08
N PRO A 99 29.33 8.70 4.45
CA PRO A 99 30.36 9.70 4.62
C PRO A 99 30.53 9.93 6.11
N THR A 100 31.71 9.59 6.64
CA THR A 100 32.04 9.91 8.02
C THR A 100 32.40 11.38 8.07
N TYR A 101 31.71 12.12 8.94
CA TYR A 101 32.06 13.49 9.25
C TYR A 101 32.82 13.48 10.57
N GLU A 102 34.02 14.04 10.58
CA GLU A 102 34.76 14.24 11.82
C GLU A 102 34.00 15.25 12.69
N ILE A 103 33.48 14.76 13.81
CA ILE A 103 32.91 15.61 14.85
C ILE A 103 33.99 15.80 15.90
N GLN A 104 34.37 17.05 16.14
CA GLN A 104 35.34 17.41 17.18
C GLN A 104 34.77 17.10 18.57
N ASP A 105 35.56 16.51 19.45
CA ASP A 105 35.18 16.24 20.86
C ASP A 105 34.83 17.51 21.65
N SER A 106 35.23 18.69 21.16
CA SER A 106 34.85 19.98 21.72
C SER A 106 33.42 20.42 21.33
N ASN A 107 32.75 19.72 20.42
CA ASN A 107 31.40 20.06 19.96
C ASN A 107 30.38 19.85 21.08
N LYS A 108 29.75 20.95 21.49
CA LYS A 108 28.77 20.98 22.60
C LYS A 108 27.53 20.15 22.32
N VAL A 109 27.05 20.12 21.07
CA VAL A 109 25.86 19.36 20.67
C VAL A 109 26.15 17.87 20.73
N PHE A 110 27.33 17.46 20.27
CA PHE A 110 27.76 16.06 20.32
C PHE A 110 27.92 15.57 21.77
N LYS A 111 28.57 16.35 22.62
CA LYS A 111 28.70 16.05 24.06
C LYS A 111 27.36 15.85 24.73
N HIS A 112 26.42 16.77 24.51
CA HIS A 112 25.09 16.70 25.11
C HIS A 112 24.31 15.47 24.62
N CYS A 113 24.39 15.16 23.33
CA CYS A 113 23.78 13.96 22.75
C CYS A 113 24.35 12.67 23.39
N MET A 114 25.67 12.59 23.56
CA MET A 114 26.32 11.43 24.19
C MET A 114 25.95 11.28 25.67
N GLU A 115 25.87 12.39 26.42
CA GLU A 115 25.40 12.40 27.80
C GLU A 115 23.96 11.87 27.90
N GLU A 116 23.09 12.29 27.00
CA GLU A 116 21.69 11.84 26.96
C GLU A 116 21.59 10.33 26.64
N ILE A 117 22.31 9.84 25.63
CA ILE A 117 22.33 8.42 25.26
C ILE A 117 22.84 7.58 26.43
N LEU A 118 23.95 7.97 27.06
CA LEU A 118 24.53 7.26 28.21
C LEU A 118 23.61 7.32 29.43
N GLY A 119 22.85 8.39 29.61
CA GLY A 119 21.84 8.50 30.66
C GLY A 119 20.69 7.50 30.44
N ARG A 120 20.20 7.39 29.21
CA ARG A 120 19.16 6.41 28.84
C ARG A 120 19.66 4.97 29.00
N LEU A 121 20.85 4.65 28.53
CA LEU A 121 21.43 3.30 28.67
C LEU A 121 21.55 2.88 30.13
N ARG A 122 22.04 3.78 31.00
CA ARG A 122 22.09 3.53 32.44
C ARG A 122 20.72 3.27 33.04
N SER A 123 19.69 4.00 32.61
CA SER A 123 18.33 3.78 33.09
C SER A 123 17.76 2.41 32.70
N TYR A 124 18.20 1.84 31.56
CA TYR A 124 17.80 0.51 31.10
C TYR A 124 18.56 -0.62 31.79
N GLU A 125 19.82 -0.43 32.18
CA GLU A 125 20.58 -1.43 32.97
C GLU A 125 20.11 -1.51 34.44
N THR A 126 19.50 -0.45 34.97
CA THR A 126 18.96 -0.42 36.34
C THR A 126 17.55 -0.99 36.48
N LEU A 127 17.01 -1.67 35.46
CA LEU A 127 15.70 -2.33 35.49
C LEU A 127 15.82 -3.86 35.65
#